data_AF-A0A7U5S7F8-F1
#
_entry.id   AF-A0A7U5S7F8-F1
#
_cell.length_a   1.000
_cell.length_b   1.000
_cell.length_c   1.000
_cell.angle_alpha   90.00
_cell.angle_beta   90.00
_cell.angle_gamma   90.00
#
_symmetry.space_group_name_H-M   'P 1'
#
loop_
_entity.id
_entity.type
_entity.pdbx_description
1 polymer ?
#
loop_
_entity_poly.entity_id
_entity_poly.type
_entity_poly.pdbx_seq_one_letter_code
_entity_poly.pdbx_strand_id
1 'polypeptide(L)'
;MKQKGFFAYAAEPRDIGDTIESSIQKVNSKGNVAVESWKALDIVGHFISEQVVSKIEECDFLLADISILNFNVTYEIGYAIGKGKRVLLVKNSSIRELGLSIRDVGIFDTIGYSTYENSDQLSSFIDAAKTVNPLKIPNKINSRSPVYLLEGQHKTDYATRIVSRIKKAKYLFRSFDPNEQPRLSANDAISQVAQSHGVVVPLLSSTANGGELNNMRGAFIAGLSDGMGKALCLIQNGEEPVPLDYRDFVKTIYHPNDINEFIAEFAGNVAEAFQEGITLPDSKTETLICSSQTGHFIKRHFYFQS
;
A
#
# COMPACT_ATOMS: atom_id res chain seq x y z
N MET A 1 11.85 -25.09 7.82
CA MET A 1 10.38 -24.89 7.93
C MET A 1 9.81 -24.83 6.52
N LYS A 2 8.58 -25.31 6.33
CA LYS A 2 7.84 -25.23 5.07
C LYS A 2 7.41 -23.76 4.87
N GLN A 3 7.74 -23.14 3.73
CA GLN A 3 7.31 -21.77 3.46
C GLN A 3 5.78 -21.71 3.31
N LYS A 4 5.15 -20.68 3.87
CA LYS A 4 3.71 -20.43 3.81
C LYS A 4 3.40 -19.38 2.75
N GLY A 5 2.55 -19.71 1.79
CA GLY A 5 2.04 -18.79 0.78
C GLY A 5 0.55 -18.52 0.98
N PHE A 6 0.12 -17.31 0.67
CA PHE A 6 -1.29 -16.98 0.53
C PHE A 6 -1.59 -16.62 -0.93
N PHE A 7 -2.66 -17.16 -1.51
CA PHE A 7 -3.03 -16.95 -2.92
C PHE A 7 -4.29 -16.08 -3.04
N ALA A 8 -4.10 -14.87 -3.55
CA ALA A 8 -5.14 -13.91 -3.89
C ALA A 8 -5.53 -14.01 -5.39
N TYR A 9 -6.82 -14.09 -5.70
CA TYR A 9 -7.31 -14.10 -7.08
C TYR A 9 -8.78 -13.69 -7.13
N ALA A 10 -9.24 -13.18 -8.28
CA ALA A 10 -10.64 -12.79 -8.46
C ALA A 10 -11.58 -14.01 -8.43
N ALA A 11 -12.74 -13.88 -7.77
CA ALA A 11 -13.72 -14.96 -7.69
C ALA A 11 -14.31 -15.39 -9.04
N GLU A 12 -14.33 -14.47 -10.01
CA GLU A 12 -14.74 -14.72 -11.38
C GLU A 12 -13.65 -14.26 -12.35
N PRO A 13 -13.45 -14.98 -13.48
CA PRO A 13 -14.14 -16.19 -13.91
C PRO A 13 -13.72 -17.44 -13.12
N ARG A 14 -14.69 -18.34 -12.86
CA ARG A 14 -14.45 -19.60 -12.10
C ARG A 14 -13.31 -20.45 -12.64
N ASP A 15 -13.10 -20.49 -13.95
CA ASP A 15 -12.06 -21.30 -14.60
C ASP A 15 -10.65 -20.96 -14.09
N ILE A 16 -10.40 -19.69 -13.76
CA ILE A 16 -9.16 -19.24 -13.13
C ILE A 16 -9.05 -19.84 -11.73
N GLY A 17 -10.09 -19.69 -10.92
CA GLY A 17 -10.15 -20.20 -9.56
C GLY A 17 -9.95 -21.73 -9.50
N ASP A 18 -10.62 -22.49 -10.35
CA ASP A 18 -10.51 -23.96 -10.39
C ASP A 18 -9.08 -24.41 -10.76
N THR A 19 -8.44 -23.68 -11.69
CA THR A 19 -7.04 -23.92 -12.06
C THR A 19 -6.09 -23.62 -10.89
N ILE A 20 -6.30 -22.51 -10.19
CA ILE A 20 -5.50 -22.10 -9.03
C ILE A 20 -5.66 -23.11 -7.89
N GLU A 21 -6.89 -23.46 -7.52
CA GLU A 21 -7.17 -24.41 -6.44
C GLU A 21 -6.58 -25.80 -6.73
N SER A 22 -6.69 -26.26 -7.98
CA SER A 22 -6.04 -27.51 -8.42
C SER A 22 -4.51 -27.44 -8.29
N SER A 23 -3.90 -26.28 -8.56
CA SER A 23 -2.46 -26.08 -8.40
C SER A 23 -2.04 -26.08 -6.92
N ILE A 24 -2.84 -25.47 -6.05
CA ILE A 24 -2.62 -25.42 -4.60
C ILE A 24 -2.62 -26.84 -4.02
N GLN A 25 -3.61 -27.66 -4.39
CA GLN A 25 -3.67 -29.07 -3.98
C GLN A 25 -2.42 -29.84 -4.41
N LYS A 26 -1.97 -29.66 -5.66
CA LYS A 26 -0.75 -30.30 -6.19
C LYS A 26 0.49 -29.90 -5.39
N VAL A 27 0.72 -28.61 -5.16
CA VAL A 27 1.88 -28.11 -4.39
C VAL A 27 1.85 -28.60 -2.94
N ASN A 28 0.69 -28.51 -2.29
CA ASN A 28 0.53 -28.92 -0.90
C ASN A 28 0.82 -30.41 -0.70
N SER A 29 0.43 -31.26 -1.66
CA SER A 29 0.68 -32.71 -1.64
C SER A 29 2.17 -33.09 -1.67
N LYS A 30 3.01 -32.27 -2.32
CA LYS A 30 4.46 -32.47 -2.40
C LYS A 30 5.19 -32.12 -1.10
N GLY A 31 4.56 -31.35 -0.21
CA GLY A 31 5.11 -31.02 1.11
C GLY A 31 6.16 -29.89 1.14
N ASN A 32 6.54 -29.31 -0.01
CA ASN A 32 7.61 -28.30 -0.11
C ASN A 32 7.21 -26.89 0.35
N VAL A 33 5.98 -26.49 0.05
CA VAL A 33 5.38 -25.17 0.31
C VAL A 33 3.94 -25.39 0.74
N ALA A 34 3.44 -24.60 1.70
CA ALA A 34 2.07 -24.66 2.19
C ALA A 34 1.35 -23.43 1.64
N VAL A 35 0.39 -23.62 0.75
CA VAL A 35 -0.36 -22.51 0.15
C VAL A 35 -1.83 -22.63 0.54
N GLU A 36 -2.40 -21.51 0.97
CA GLU A 36 -3.83 -21.34 1.23
C GLU A 36 -4.37 -20.20 0.35
N SER A 37 -5.66 -20.19 0.07
CA SER A 37 -6.33 -19.11 -0.66
C SER A 37 -7.48 -18.52 0.17
N TRP A 38 -8.01 -17.37 -0.27
CA TRP A 38 -9.18 -16.76 0.38
C TRP A 38 -10.40 -17.70 0.40
N LYS A 39 -10.51 -18.65 -0.56
CA LYS A 39 -11.63 -19.60 -0.61
C LYS A 39 -11.65 -20.56 0.58
N ALA A 40 -10.49 -20.80 1.21
CA ALA A 40 -10.42 -21.55 2.47
C ALA A 40 -10.95 -20.76 3.68
N LEU A 41 -11.07 -19.42 3.56
CA LEU A 41 -11.58 -18.51 4.58
C LEU A 41 -13.07 -18.22 4.45
N ASP A 42 -13.70 -18.59 3.33
CA ASP A 42 -15.14 -18.42 3.05
C ASP A 42 -16.01 -19.40 3.86
N ILE A 43 -15.69 -19.60 5.14
CA ILE A 43 -16.45 -20.37 6.11
C ILE A 43 -17.37 -19.38 6.86
N VAL A 44 -18.66 -19.72 6.92
CA VAL A 44 -19.76 -18.87 7.43
C VAL A 44 -19.43 -18.15 8.74
N GLY A 45 -19.62 -16.83 8.77
CA GLY A 45 -19.74 -16.04 10.00
C GLY A 45 -18.75 -14.88 10.22
N HIS A 46 -17.88 -14.57 9.26
CA HIS A 46 -16.85 -13.53 9.41
C HIS A 46 -16.71 -12.62 8.19
N PHE A 47 -16.21 -11.39 8.40
CA PHE A 47 -15.80 -10.49 7.32
C PHE A 47 -14.56 -11.06 6.61
N ILE A 48 -14.65 -11.23 5.28
CA ILE A 48 -13.62 -11.90 4.48
C ILE A 48 -12.33 -11.07 4.44
N SER A 49 -12.42 -9.74 4.34
CA SER A 49 -11.27 -8.83 4.22
C SER A 49 -10.31 -8.87 5.41
N GLU A 50 -10.82 -8.79 6.65
CA GLU A 50 -9.98 -8.80 7.86
C GLU A 50 -9.18 -10.11 7.98
N GLN A 51 -9.83 -11.24 7.68
CA GLN A 51 -9.17 -12.55 7.71
C GLN A 51 -8.12 -12.67 6.60
N VAL A 52 -8.41 -12.18 5.39
CA VAL A 52 -7.45 -12.17 4.29
C VAL A 52 -6.22 -11.36 4.66
N VAL A 53 -6.40 -10.16 5.22
CA VAL A 53 -5.30 -9.30 5.68
C VAL A 53 -4.47 -10.01 6.75
N SER A 54 -5.11 -10.62 7.76
CA SER A 54 -4.43 -11.41 8.79
C SER A 54 -3.64 -12.59 8.20
N LYS A 55 -4.19 -13.28 7.19
CA LYS A 55 -3.50 -14.38 6.52
C LYS A 55 -2.31 -13.91 5.69
N ILE A 56 -2.41 -12.74 5.08
CA ILE A 56 -1.26 -12.11 4.43
C ILE A 56 -0.18 -11.83 5.48
N GLU A 57 -0.52 -11.30 6.67
CA GLU A 57 0.44 -11.09 7.75
C GLU A 57 1.14 -12.37 8.23
N GLU A 58 0.42 -13.49 8.29
CA GLU A 58 0.94 -14.79 8.74
C GLU A 58 1.80 -15.53 7.69
N CYS A 59 1.65 -15.21 6.40
CA CYS A 59 2.35 -15.92 5.33
C CYS A 59 3.76 -15.35 5.06
N ASP A 60 4.64 -16.16 4.48
CA ASP A 60 5.99 -15.74 4.07
C ASP A 60 5.96 -14.94 2.76
N PHE A 61 4.98 -15.22 1.88
CA PHE A 61 4.82 -14.56 0.59
C PHE A 61 3.38 -14.58 0.07
N LEU A 62 3.03 -13.60 -0.74
CA LEU A 62 1.76 -13.51 -1.46
C LEU A 62 1.95 -14.02 -2.90
N LEU A 63 1.06 -14.90 -3.35
CA LEU A 63 0.78 -15.17 -4.76
C LEU A 63 -0.47 -14.38 -5.14
N ALA A 64 -0.45 -13.72 -6.29
CA ALA A 64 -1.64 -13.02 -6.77
C ALA A 64 -1.84 -13.22 -8.27
N ASP A 65 -3.05 -13.60 -8.66
CA ASP A 65 -3.45 -13.61 -10.06
C ASP A 65 -3.93 -12.23 -10.50
N ILE A 66 -3.36 -11.74 -11.61
CA ILE A 66 -3.68 -10.44 -12.21
C ILE A 66 -4.31 -10.60 -13.60
N SER A 67 -4.89 -11.77 -13.90
CA SER A 67 -5.57 -12.00 -15.18
C SER A 67 -6.81 -11.12 -15.32
N ILE A 68 -7.57 -10.98 -14.23
CA ILE A 68 -8.70 -10.08 -14.10
C ILE A 68 -8.44 -9.21 -12.88
N LEU A 69 -8.33 -7.90 -13.10
CA LEU A 69 -8.11 -6.96 -12.02
C LEU A 69 -9.41 -6.71 -11.25
N ASN A 70 -9.30 -6.75 -9.93
CA ASN A 70 -10.36 -6.30 -9.05
C ASN A 70 -9.77 -5.49 -7.88
N PHE A 71 -10.66 -4.82 -7.15
CA PHE A 71 -10.26 -3.95 -6.04
C PHE A 71 -9.55 -4.74 -4.94
N ASN A 72 -10.13 -5.88 -4.51
CA ASN A 72 -9.64 -6.69 -3.39
C ASN A 72 -8.21 -7.18 -3.62
N VAL A 73 -7.97 -7.90 -4.72
CA VAL A 73 -6.63 -8.45 -5.04
C VAL A 73 -5.62 -7.33 -5.24
N THR A 74 -6.02 -6.22 -5.87
CA THR A 74 -5.13 -5.07 -6.06
C THR A 74 -4.73 -4.42 -4.73
N TYR A 75 -5.67 -4.30 -3.80
CA TYR A 75 -5.42 -3.87 -2.43
C TYR A 75 -4.49 -4.85 -1.70
N GLU A 76 -4.77 -6.15 -1.76
CA GLU A 76 -3.99 -7.21 -1.10
C GLU A 76 -2.53 -7.25 -1.60
N ILE A 77 -2.32 -7.04 -2.90
CA ILE A 77 -0.99 -6.87 -3.50
C ILE A 77 -0.28 -5.66 -2.88
N GLY A 78 -0.95 -4.50 -2.84
CA GLY A 78 -0.40 -3.29 -2.23
C GLY A 78 -0.05 -3.51 -0.76
N TYR A 79 -0.94 -4.15 -0.01
CA TYR A 79 -0.78 -4.47 1.40
C TYR A 79 0.42 -5.39 1.67
N ALA A 80 0.54 -6.48 0.92
CA ALA A 80 1.67 -7.39 1.03
C ALA A 80 3.00 -6.69 0.72
N ILE A 81 3.04 -5.86 -0.34
CA ILE A 81 4.23 -5.04 -0.64
C ILE A 81 4.52 -4.10 0.53
N GLY A 82 3.52 -3.41 1.08
CA GLY A 82 3.68 -2.49 2.21
C GLY A 82 4.24 -3.15 3.46
N LYS A 83 3.84 -4.40 3.74
CA LYS A 83 4.37 -5.24 4.83
C LYS A 83 5.77 -5.80 4.55
N GLY A 84 6.39 -5.44 3.43
CA GLY A 84 7.70 -5.95 3.02
C GLY A 84 7.67 -7.44 2.64
N LYS A 85 6.49 -7.98 2.32
CA LYS A 85 6.34 -9.37 1.88
C LYS A 85 6.73 -9.49 0.43
N ARG A 86 7.19 -10.68 0.08
CA ARG A 86 7.41 -11.02 -1.32
C ARG A 86 6.05 -11.20 -2.00
N VAL A 87 5.89 -10.60 -3.17
CA VAL A 87 4.71 -10.78 -4.02
C VAL A 87 5.10 -11.46 -5.33
N LEU A 88 4.35 -12.48 -5.70
CA LEU A 88 4.50 -13.28 -6.90
C LEU A 88 3.26 -13.11 -7.76
N LEU A 89 3.38 -12.31 -8.82
CA LEU A 89 2.28 -12.07 -9.74
C LEU A 89 2.24 -13.15 -10.82
N VAL A 90 1.05 -13.66 -11.09
CA VAL A 90 0.79 -14.58 -12.18
C VAL A 90 -0.35 -14.09 -13.07
N LYS A 91 -0.35 -14.54 -14.32
CA LYS A 91 -1.40 -14.21 -15.28
C LYS A 91 -1.74 -15.43 -16.14
N ASN A 92 -3.01 -15.78 -16.24
CA ASN A 92 -3.49 -16.83 -17.10
C ASN A 92 -3.54 -16.36 -18.56
N SER A 93 -2.76 -16.99 -19.43
CA SER A 93 -2.69 -16.65 -20.85
C SER A 93 -3.91 -17.12 -21.66
N SER A 94 -4.69 -18.07 -21.14
CA SER A 94 -5.87 -18.59 -21.83
C SER A 94 -7.13 -17.75 -21.61
N ILE A 95 -7.09 -16.79 -20.68
CA ILE A 95 -8.22 -15.92 -20.34
C ILE A 95 -8.04 -14.56 -20.99
N ARG A 96 -9.08 -14.10 -21.66
CA ARG A 96 -9.16 -12.74 -22.20
C ARG A 96 -9.42 -11.76 -21.07
N GLU A 97 -8.68 -10.65 -21.06
CA GLU A 97 -8.95 -9.52 -20.16
C GLU A 97 -10.34 -8.94 -20.47
N LEU A 98 -11.19 -8.90 -19.44
CA LEU A 98 -12.50 -8.25 -19.48
C LEU A 98 -12.39 -6.95 -18.67
N GLY A 99 -12.73 -5.82 -19.27
CA GLY A 99 -12.64 -4.51 -18.61
C GLY A 99 -11.21 -3.96 -18.59
N LEU A 100 -10.79 -3.44 -17.44
CA LEU A 100 -9.51 -2.77 -17.26
C LEU A 100 -8.32 -3.75 -17.33
N SER A 101 -7.32 -3.45 -18.17
CA SER A 101 -6.11 -4.26 -18.29
C SER A 101 -5.01 -3.83 -17.31
N ILE A 102 -4.04 -4.72 -17.09
CA ILE A 102 -2.83 -4.41 -16.32
C ILE A 102 -2.02 -3.24 -16.89
N ARG A 103 -2.13 -3.01 -18.21
CA ARG A 103 -1.46 -1.91 -18.93
C ARG A 103 -2.12 -0.56 -18.68
N ASP A 104 -3.45 -0.54 -18.55
CA ASP A 104 -4.20 0.69 -18.31
C ASP A 104 -3.88 1.26 -16.91
N VAL A 105 -3.75 0.37 -15.93
CA VAL A 105 -3.44 0.74 -14.54
C VAL A 105 -2.05 1.37 -14.42
N GLY A 106 -1.06 0.86 -15.15
CA GLY A 106 0.33 1.35 -15.12
C GLY A 106 1.21 0.69 -14.04
N ILE A 107 0.60 0.29 -12.91
CA ILE A 107 1.30 -0.21 -11.73
C ILE A 107 2.05 -1.51 -12.05
N PHE A 108 1.33 -2.45 -12.67
CA PHE A 108 1.81 -3.80 -12.95
C PHE A 108 2.82 -3.88 -14.10
N ASP A 109 3.07 -2.79 -14.82
CA ASP A 109 4.08 -2.76 -15.90
C ASP A 109 5.52 -2.84 -15.36
N THR A 110 5.70 -2.42 -14.12
CA THR A 110 7.02 -2.38 -13.46
C THR A 110 7.25 -3.53 -12.48
N ILE A 111 6.24 -4.39 -12.28
CA ILE A 111 6.34 -5.60 -11.45
C ILE A 111 6.30 -6.81 -12.39
N GLY A 112 7.34 -7.64 -12.37
CA GLY A 112 7.37 -8.85 -13.18
C GLY A 112 6.27 -9.83 -12.76
N TYR A 113 5.62 -10.44 -13.76
CA TYR A 113 4.66 -11.52 -13.57
C TYR A 113 5.04 -12.74 -14.42
N SER A 114 4.58 -13.92 -14.00
CA SER A 114 4.74 -15.16 -14.77
C SER A 114 3.41 -15.59 -15.39
N THR A 115 3.46 -16.13 -16.60
CA THR A 115 2.25 -16.61 -17.26
C THR A 115 2.01 -18.10 -16.99
N TYR A 116 0.75 -18.51 -16.96
CA TYR A 116 0.34 -19.90 -16.88
C TYR A 116 -0.91 -20.16 -17.73
N GLU A 117 -1.19 -21.41 -18.04
CA GLU A 117 -2.39 -21.84 -18.77
C GLU A 117 -3.15 -22.94 -18.03
N ASN A 118 -2.44 -23.69 -17.17
CA ASN A 118 -2.99 -24.83 -16.44
C ASN A 118 -2.34 -25.02 -15.07
N SER A 119 -2.90 -25.92 -14.27
CA SER A 119 -2.49 -26.15 -12.89
C SER A 119 -1.09 -26.79 -12.74
N ASP A 120 -0.60 -27.51 -13.75
CA ASP A 120 0.75 -28.10 -13.72
C ASP A 120 1.83 -27.04 -13.92
N GLN A 121 1.63 -26.12 -14.86
CA GLN A 121 2.51 -24.96 -15.03
C GLN A 121 2.53 -24.09 -13.77
N LEU A 122 1.35 -23.77 -13.22
CA LEU A 122 1.24 -22.94 -12.03
C LEU A 122 1.86 -23.61 -10.79
N SER A 123 1.58 -24.89 -10.55
CA SER A 123 2.19 -25.63 -9.42
C SER A 123 3.71 -25.69 -9.53
N SER A 124 4.25 -25.87 -10.74
CA SER A 124 5.69 -25.87 -10.99
C SER A 124 6.31 -24.50 -10.70
N PHE A 125 5.65 -23.41 -11.06
CA PHE A 125 6.08 -22.05 -10.73
C PHE A 125 6.13 -21.81 -9.22
N ILE A 126 5.07 -22.20 -8.50
CA ILE A 126 4.99 -22.05 -7.04
C ILE A 126 6.12 -22.85 -6.35
N ASP A 127 6.36 -24.09 -6.78
CA ASP A 127 7.44 -24.93 -6.25
C ASP A 127 8.84 -24.33 -6.49
N ALA A 128 9.03 -23.69 -7.65
CA ALA A 128 10.30 -23.06 -8.04
C ALA A 128 10.53 -21.71 -7.36
N ALA A 129 9.49 -21.09 -6.82
CA ALA A 129 9.56 -19.75 -6.25
C ALA A 129 10.33 -19.67 -4.91
N LYS A 130 11.32 -20.51 -4.63
CA LYS A 130 11.99 -20.59 -3.31
C LYS A 130 13.00 -19.48 -2.99
N THR A 131 13.35 -18.60 -3.93
CA THR A 131 14.50 -17.68 -3.76
C THR A 131 14.38 -16.33 -4.47
N VAL A 132 13.42 -15.48 -4.10
CA VAL A 132 13.41 -14.07 -4.54
C VAL A 132 13.17 -13.17 -3.34
N ASN A 133 13.92 -12.08 -3.26
CA ASN A 133 13.83 -11.10 -2.18
C ASN A 133 12.58 -10.20 -2.36
N PRO A 134 11.97 -9.70 -1.27
CA PRO A 134 10.94 -8.68 -1.35
C PRO A 134 11.42 -7.40 -2.07
N LEU A 135 10.46 -6.60 -2.55
CA LEU A 135 10.76 -5.28 -3.10
C LEU A 135 11.36 -4.38 -2.02
N LYS A 136 12.35 -3.57 -2.40
CA LYS A 136 12.95 -2.60 -1.47
C LYS A 136 12.02 -1.40 -1.31
N ILE A 137 11.55 -1.18 -0.09
CA ILE A 137 10.76 0.00 0.26
C ILE A 137 11.71 1.11 0.72
N PRO A 138 11.58 2.35 0.21
CA PRO A 138 12.34 3.48 0.71
C PRO A 138 12.00 3.80 2.17
N ASN A 139 13.01 3.99 3.02
CA ASN A 139 12.80 4.25 4.46
C ASN A 139 12.77 5.75 4.84
N LYS A 140 13.03 6.67 3.90
CA LYS A 140 13.16 8.09 4.20
C LYS A 140 11.82 8.80 4.10
N ILE A 141 11.31 9.32 5.20
CA ILE A 141 10.07 10.11 5.21
C ILE A 141 10.34 11.55 4.74
N ASN A 142 9.42 12.11 3.96
CA ASN A 142 9.44 13.52 3.55
C ASN A 142 8.66 14.36 4.57
N SER A 143 9.39 14.98 5.50
CA SER A 143 8.79 15.82 6.54
C SER A 143 8.25 17.16 6.02
N ARG A 144 8.69 17.63 4.85
CA ARG A 144 8.22 18.89 4.25
C ARG A 144 6.84 18.75 3.63
N SER A 145 6.61 17.64 2.92
CA SER A 145 5.32 17.31 2.30
C SER A 145 4.86 15.93 2.77
N PRO A 146 4.35 15.82 4.01
CA PRO A 146 4.08 14.55 4.67
C PRO A 146 2.83 13.84 4.14
N VAL A 147 2.00 14.51 3.36
CA VAL A 147 0.75 13.95 2.82
C VAL A 147 0.92 13.60 1.34
N TYR A 148 0.36 12.47 0.92
CA TYR A 148 0.19 12.11 -0.48
C TYR A 148 -1.29 12.01 -0.85
N LEU A 149 -1.65 12.53 -2.03
CA LEU A 149 -3.04 12.55 -2.52
C LEU A 149 -3.12 11.88 -3.89
N LEU A 150 -4.02 10.91 -4.03
CA LEU A 150 -4.46 10.46 -5.34
C LEU A 150 -5.47 11.45 -5.91
N GLU A 151 -5.19 12.04 -7.07
CA GLU A 151 -6.15 12.91 -7.76
C GLU A 151 -6.81 12.18 -8.92
N GLY A 152 -8.12 12.46 -9.10
CA GLY A 152 -8.86 12.02 -10.27
C GLY A 152 -8.58 12.90 -11.49
N GLN A 153 -8.90 12.39 -12.67
CA GLN A 153 -8.74 13.10 -13.94
C GLN A 153 -9.54 14.41 -13.99
N HIS A 154 -10.74 14.42 -13.43
CA HIS A 154 -11.62 15.58 -13.43
C HIS A 154 -11.57 16.30 -12.08
N LYS A 155 -11.33 17.62 -12.10
CA LYS A 155 -11.35 18.49 -10.90
C LYS A 155 -12.79 18.86 -10.55
N THR A 156 -13.50 17.92 -9.94
CA THR A 156 -14.87 18.13 -9.45
C THR A 156 -14.90 19.02 -8.20
N ASP A 157 -16.08 19.45 -7.79
CA ASP A 157 -16.27 20.16 -6.52
C ASP A 157 -15.79 19.33 -5.31
N TYR A 158 -16.00 18.01 -5.36
CA TYR A 158 -15.51 17.07 -4.35
C TYR A 158 -13.98 17.06 -4.28
N ALA A 159 -13.30 16.90 -5.43
CA ALA A 159 -11.84 16.93 -5.49
C ALA A 159 -11.27 18.26 -5.00
N THR A 160 -11.85 19.37 -5.45
CA THR A 160 -11.46 20.73 -5.05
C THR A 160 -11.64 20.93 -3.54
N ARG A 161 -12.74 20.42 -2.97
CA ARG A 161 -13.01 20.51 -1.54
C ARG A 161 -11.98 19.73 -0.72
N ILE A 162 -11.63 18.49 -1.11
CA ILE A 162 -10.59 17.68 -0.46
C ILE A 162 -9.27 18.45 -0.42
N VAL A 163 -8.79 18.95 -1.57
CA VAL A 163 -7.55 19.74 -1.67
C VAL A 163 -7.61 20.97 -0.76
N SER A 164 -8.73 21.70 -0.76
CA SER A 164 -8.90 22.89 0.08
C SER A 164 -8.81 22.57 1.57
N ARG A 165 -9.31 21.40 2.00
CA ARG A 165 -9.31 20.97 3.40
C ARG A 165 -7.93 20.51 3.86
N ILE A 166 -7.20 19.79 3.02
CA ILE A 166 -5.79 19.44 3.30
C ILE A 166 -4.96 20.71 3.50
N LYS A 167 -5.12 21.71 2.60
CA LYS A 167 -4.43 23.01 2.73
C LYS A 167 -4.84 23.78 3.99
N LYS A 168 -6.13 23.76 4.37
CA LYS A 168 -6.62 24.39 5.61
C LYS A 168 -6.05 23.73 6.87
N ALA A 169 -5.79 22.43 6.84
CA ALA A 169 -5.06 21.71 7.88
C ALA A 169 -3.55 22.04 7.94
N LYS A 170 -3.08 22.97 7.08
CA LYS A 170 -1.69 23.45 6.98
C LYS A 170 -0.67 22.38 6.55
N TYR A 171 -1.12 21.29 5.93
CA TYR A 171 -0.21 20.33 5.33
C TYR A 171 0.18 20.71 3.90
N LEU A 172 1.47 20.63 3.61
CA LEU A 172 1.94 20.49 2.24
C LEU A 172 1.77 19.03 1.83
N PHE A 173 1.41 18.81 0.56
CA PHE A 173 1.20 17.46 0.04
C PHE A 173 1.85 17.31 -1.32
N ARG A 174 2.10 16.05 -1.66
CA ARG A 174 2.42 15.59 -3.02
C ARG A 174 1.17 14.94 -3.59
N SER A 175 1.03 14.91 -4.90
CA SER A 175 -0.07 14.19 -5.52
C SER A 175 0.36 13.44 -6.76
N PHE A 176 -0.43 12.45 -7.11
CA PHE A 176 -0.47 11.93 -8.48
C PHE A 176 -1.65 12.59 -9.18
N ASP A 177 -1.36 13.39 -10.20
CA ASP A 177 -2.36 13.97 -11.10
C ASP A 177 -2.27 13.29 -12.47
N PRO A 178 -3.29 12.55 -12.91
CA PRO A 178 -3.30 11.90 -14.23
C PRO A 178 -3.24 12.88 -15.41
N ASN A 179 -3.53 14.17 -15.20
CA ASN A 179 -3.36 15.19 -16.25
C ASN A 179 -1.89 15.64 -16.41
N GLU A 180 -1.09 15.56 -15.34
CA GLU A 180 0.34 15.87 -15.38
C GLU A 180 1.17 14.62 -15.70
N GLN A 181 0.81 13.50 -15.08
CA GLN A 181 1.45 12.19 -15.26
C GLN A 181 0.36 11.14 -15.55
N PRO A 182 0.09 10.81 -16.82
CA PRO A 182 -0.99 9.88 -17.17
C PRO A 182 -0.87 8.47 -16.57
N ARG A 183 0.37 8.05 -16.26
CA ARG A 183 0.70 6.67 -15.87
C ARG A 183 1.36 6.62 -14.50
N LEU A 184 0.77 5.84 -13.60
CA LEU A 184 1.31 5.56 -12.27
C LEU A 184 2.10 4.25 -12.29
N SER A 185 3.41 4.29 -12.05
CA SER A 185 4.22 3.07 -11.90
C SER A 185 4.17 2.53 -10.47
N ALA A 186 4.43 1.24 -10.25
CA ALA A 186 4.50 0.68 -8.90
C ALA A 186 5.64 1.30 -8.10
N ASN A 187 6.80 1.52 -8.72
CA ASN A 187 7.95 2.15 -8.06
C ASN A 187 7.61 3.56 -7.55
N ASP A 188 6.92 4.36 -8.37
CA ASP A 188 6.50 5.70 -7.95
C ASP A 188 5.47 5.62 -6.82
N ALA A 189 4.44 4.79 -6.95
CA ALA A 189 3.43 4.61 -5.93
C ALA A 189 4.03 4.16 -4.58
N ILE A 190 4.87 3.12 -4.58
CA ILE A 190 5.58 2.62 -3.40
C ILE A 190 6.43 3.74 -2.79
N SER A 191 7.17 4.48 -3.61
CA SER A 191 8.05 5.55 -3.15
C SER A 191 7.26 6.71 -2.54
N GLN A 192 6.18 7.16 -3.17
CA GLN A 192 5.36 8.28 -2.67
C GLN A 192 4.65 7.92 -1.37
N VAL A 193 4.09 6.71 -1.27
CA VAL A 193 3.43 6.23 -0.04
C VAL A 193 4.46 6.05 1.09
N ALA A 194 5.59 5.40 0.82
CA ALA A 194 6.62 5.15 1.83
C ALA A 194 7.18 6.44 2.44
N GLN A 195 7.36 7.47 1.61
CA GLN A 195 7.83 8.78 2.04
C GLN A 195 6.76 9.64 2.75
N SER A 196 5.53 9.16 2.92
CA SER A 196 4.43 9.93 3.51
C SER A 196 4.15 9.51 4.95
N HIS A 197 3.58 10.39 5.74
CA HIS A 197 2.94 10.08 7.03
C HIS A 197 1.46 9.75 6.84
N GLY A 198 0.82 10.41 5.89
CA GLY A 198 -0.57 10.13 5.55
C GLY A 198 -0.84 10.13 4.05
N VAL A 199 -1.87 9.37 3.67
CA VAL A 199 -2.31 9.20 2.29
C VAL A 199 -3.81 9.40 2.21
N VAL A 200 -4.25 10.22 1.25
CA VAL A 200 -5.67 10.45 0.97
C VAL A 200 -5.99 9.81 -0.39
N VAL A 201 -7.00 8.94 -0.41
CA VAL A 201 -7.42 8.18 -1.58
C VAL A 201 -8.91 8.44 -1.82
N PRO A 202 -9.26 9.43 -2.66
CA PRO A 202 -10.63 9.63 -3.11
C PRO A 202 -10.99 8.57 -4.16
N LEU A 203 -12.04 7.81 -3.89
CA LEU A 203 -12.64 6.89 -4.82
C LEU A 203 -13.78 7.59 -5.58
N LEU A 204 -13.93 7.19 -6.84
CA LEU A 204 -14.88 7.78 -7.76
C LEU A 204 -16.04 6.81 -8.00
N SER A 205 -17.24 7.32 -8.17
CA SER A 205 -18.42 6.48 -8.44
C SER A 205 -18.23 5.66 -9.72
N SER A 206 -18.97 4.56 -9.83
CA SER A 206 -19.05 3.71 -11.04
C SER A 206 -19.51 4.49 -12.29
N THR A 207 -20.27 5.57 -12.09
CA THR A 207 -20.74 6.49 -13.14
C THR A 207 -19.72 7.55 -13.56
N ALA A 208 -18.63 7.73 -12.80
CA ALA A 208 -17.62 8.74 -13.11
C ALA A 208 -16.72 8.27 -14.26
N ASN A 209 -16.44 9.17 -15.20
CA ASN A 209 -15.47 8.90 -16.25
C ASN A 209 -14.08 8.67 -15.64
N GLY A 210 -13.44 7.55 -16.01
CA GLY A 210 -12.17 7.10 -15.44
C GLY A 210 -12.26 6.57 -14.00
N GLY A 211 -13.48 6.36 -13.47
CA GLY A 211 -13.68 5.91 -12.10
C GLY A 211 -13.05 4.55 -11.80
N GLU A 212 -13.28 3.57 -12.67
CA GLU A 212 -12.70 2.22 -12.54
C GLU A 212 -11.16 2.26 -12.45
N LEU A 213 -10.51 2.98 -13.38
CA LEU A 213 -9.05 3.14 -13.39
C LEU A 213 -8.53 3.84 -12.14
N ASN A 214 -9.17 4.94 -11.72
CA ASN A 214 -8.80 5.65 -10.49
C ASN A 214 -8.93 4.74 -9.27
N ASN A 215 -10.01 3.97 -9.18
CA ASN A 215 -10.27 3.10 -8.03
C ASN A 215 -9.32 1.91 -7.97
N MET A 216 -8.89 1.35 -9.11
CA MET A 216 -7.85 0.31 -9.11
C MET A 216 -6.50 0.87 -8.64
N ARG A 217 -6.12 2.07 -9.09
CA ARG A 217 -4.93 2.76 -8.56
C ARG A 217 -5.07 3.07 -7.07
N GLY A 218 -6.27 3.49 -6.66
CA GLY A 218 -6.64 3.75 -5.28
C GLY A 218 -6.53 2.52 -4.39
N ALA A 219 -7.01 1.37 -4.84
CA ALA A 219 -6.90 0.09 -4.12
C ALA A 219 -5.44 -0.24 -3.81
N PHE A 220 -4.55 -0.14 -4.81
CA PHE A 220 -3.14 -0.41 -4.63
C PHE A 220 -2.48 0.57 -3.62
N ILE A 221 -2.76 1.87 -3.76
CA ILE A 221 -2.24 2.91 -2.86
C ILE A 221 -2.76 2.73 -1.43
N ALA A 222 -4.04 2.41 -1.27
CA ALA A 222 -4.67 2.12 0.02
C ALA A 222 -4.00 0.91 0.68
N GLY A 223 -3.86 -0.20 -0.05
CA GLY A 223 -3.17 -1.39 0.41
C GLY A 223 -1.73 -1.08 0.86
N LEU A 224 -0.95 -0.36 0.04
CA LEU A 224 0.40 0.08 0.42
C LEU A 224 0.39 0.89 1.71
N SER A 225 -0.57 1.81 1.87
CA SER A 225 -0.68 2.69 3.03
C SER A 225 -0.94 1.89 4.30
N ASP A 226 -1.91 0.98 4.27
CA ASP A 226 -2.25 0.12 5.41
C ASP A 226 -1.12 -0.88 5.72
N GLY A 227 -0.50 -1.45 4.68
CA GLY A 227 0.64 -2.35 4.82
C GLY A 227 1.86 -1.68 5.47
N MET A 228 2.09 -0.40 5.18
CA MET A 228 3.18 0.40 5.75
C MET A 228 2.81 1.14 7.04
N GLY A 229 1.59 0.99 7.54
CA GLY A 229 1.11 1.69 8.74
C GLY A 229 1.05 3.21 8.59
N LYS A 230 0.66 3.72 7.41
CA LYS A 230 0.44 5.15 7.17
C LYS A 230 -0.97 5.54 7.61
N ALA A 231 -1.16 6.79 8.03
CA ALA A 231 -2.50 7.31 8.20
C ALA A 231 -3.22 7.29 6.84
N LEU A 232 -4.26 6.48 6.69
CA LEU A 232 -5.04 6.38 5.46
C LEU A 232 -6.38 7.10 5.61
N CYS A 233 -6.73 7.90 4.61
CA CYS A 233 -8.08 8.43 4.44
C CYS A 233 -8.63 7.97 3.08
N LEU A 234 -9.28 6.82 3.07
CA LEU A 234 -10.01 6.31 1.92
C LEU A 234 -11.43 6.90 1.96
N ILE A 235 -11.80 7.67 0.94
CA ILE A 235 -13.05 8.44 0.93
C ILE A 235 -13.85 8.11 -0.32
N GLN A 236 -15.16 7.92 -0.20
CA GLN A 236 -16.06 7.75 -1.34
C GLN A 236 -17.30 8.63 -1.21
N ASN A 237 -18.01 8.84 -2.33
CA ASN A 237 -19.27 9.56 -2.36
C ASN A 237 -20.44 8.59 -2.57
N GLY A 238 -21.33 8.47 -1.58
CA GLY A 238 -22.38 7.46 -1.57
C GLY A 238 -21.87 6.04 -1.24
N GLU A 239 -22.71 5.03 -1.44
CA GLU A 239 -22.48 3.64 -0.99
C GLU A 239 -21.62 2.79 -1.95
N GLU A 240 -21.29 3.33 -3.11
CA GLU A 240 -20.43 2.74 -4.14
C GLU A 240 -19.20 3.64 -4.33
N PRO A 241 -18.03 3.12 -4.73
CA PRO A 241 -17.79 1.90 -5.51
C PRO A 241 -17.14 0.73 -4.74
N VAL A 242 -16.86 0.89 -3.44
CA VAL A 242 -16.03 -0.08 -2.71
C VAL A 242 -16.81 -1.36 -2.42
N PRO A 243 -16.17 -2.55 -2.56
CA PRO A 243 -16.77 -3.81 -2.14
C PRO A 243 -17.21 -3.79 -0.68
N LEU A 244 -18.23 -4.60 -0.35
CA LEU A 244 -18.79 -4.68 1.00
C LEU A 244 -17.72 -4.93 2.07
N ASP A 245 -16.72 -5.77 1.75
CA ASP A 245 -15.66 -6.17 2.65
C ASP A 245 -14.78 -5.01 3.14
N TYR A 246 -14.77 -3.88 2.43
CA TYR A 246 -13.93 -2.73 2.77
C TYR A 246 -14.71 -1.51 3.28
N ARG A 247 -16.04 -1.62 3.45
CA ARG A 247 -16.90 -0.48 3.84
C ARG A 247 -16.51 0.14 5.17
N ASP A 248 -16.09 -0.66 6.14
CA ASP A 248 -15.70 -0.16 7.47
C ASP A 248 -14.39 0.66 7.43
N PHE A 249 -13.56 0.47 6.39
CA PHE A 249 -12.32 1.23 6.17
C PHE A 249 -12.53 2.50 5.35
N VAL A 250 -13.72 2.69 4.74
CA VAL A 250 -14.01 3.81 3.86
C VAL A 250 -14.85 4.86 4.57
N LYS A 251 -14.43 6.12 4.46
CA LYS A 251 -15.22 7.26 4.91
C LYS A 251 -16.22 7.65 3.82
N THR A 252 -17.48 7.28 4.02
CA THR A 252 -18.56 7.57 3.07
C THR A 252 -19.14 8.96 3.29
N ILE A 253 -19.15 9.75 2.21
CA ILE A 253 -19.77 11.08 2.19
C ILE A 253 -21.25 10.95 1.83
N TYR A 254 -22.12 11.50 2.68
CA TYR A 254 -23.54 11.72 2.39
C TYR A 254 -23.86 13.20 2.26
N HIS A 255 -23.08 14.05 2.92
CA HIS A 255 -23.21 15.49 2.86
C HIS A 255 -21.84 16.13 2.57
N PRO A 256 -21.75 17.20 1.76
CA PRO A 256 -20.45 17.82 1.40
C PRO A 256 -19.59 18.27 2.59
N ASN A 257 -20.17 18.44 3.78
CA ASN A 257 -19.42 18.80 4.98
C ASN A 257 -18.69 17.62 5.63
N ASP A 258 -19.05 16.38 5.31
CA ASP A 258 -18.40 15.18 5.87
C ASP A 258 -16.92 15.15 5.48
N ILE A 259 -16.57 15.65 4.29
CA ILE A 259 -15.18 15.86 3.86
C ILE A 259 -14.40 16.69 4.88
N ASN A 260 -15.03 17.70 5.49
CA ASN A 260 -14.35 18.56 6.44
C ASN A 260 -13.95 17.80 7.71
N GLU A 261 -14.80 16.89 8.14
CA GLU A 261 -14.64 16.04 9.34
C GLU A 261 -13.62 14.95 9.06
N PHE A 262 -13.78 14.19 7.96
CA PHE A 262 -12.86 13.11 7.60
C PHE A 262 -11.43 13.61 7.38
N ILE A 263 -11.26 14.76 6.71
CA ILE A 263 -9.92 15.34 6.52
C ILE A 263 -9.36 15.92 7.83
N ALA A 264 -10.21 16.36 8.77
CA ALA A 264 -9.75 16.82 10.08
C ALA A 264 -9.29 15.65 10.96
N GLU A 265 -10.03 14.54 10.97
CA GLU A 265 -9.63 13.29 11.63
C GLU A 265 -8.31 12.77 11.05
N PHE A 266 -8.21 12.67 9.73
CA PHE A 266 -6.97 12.31 9.03
C PHE A 266 -5.79 13.22 9.41
N ALA A 267 -6.02 14.53 9.46
CA ALA A 267 -5.00 15.49 9.85
C ALA A 267 -4.48 15.27 11.28
N GLY A 268 -5.35 14.83 12.19
CA GLY A 268 -5.00 14.39 13.55
C GLY A 268 -4.08 13.17 13.52
N ASN A 269 -4.48 12.11 12.81
CA ASN A 269 -3.69 10.88 12.68
C ASN A 269 -2.30 11.14 12.06
N VAL A 270 -2.21 12.05 11.09
CA VAL A 270 -0.91 12.48 10.51
C VAL A 270 -0.04 13.20 11.55
N ALA A 271 -0.64 14.02 12.41
CA ALA A 271 0.09 14.73 13.46
C ALA A 271 0.61 13.76 14.53
N GLU A 272 -0.16 12.74 14.89
CA GLU A 272 0.25 11.67 15.81
C GLU A 272 1.44 10.89 15.24
N ALA A 273 1.33 10.41 13.98
CA ALA A 273 2.43 9.72 13.31
C ALA A 273 3.70 10.57 13.20
N PHE A 274 3.54 11.89 13.03
CA PHE A 274 4.67 12.82 13.01
C PHE A 274 5.34 12.94 14.39
N GLN A 275 4.59 12.88 15.48
CA GLN A 275 5.12 12.92 16.85
C GLN A 275 5.83 11.62 17.23
N GLU A 276 5.28 10.46 16.87
CA GLU A 276 5.89 9.15 17.12
C GLU A 276 7.25 9.00 16.40
N GLY A 277 7.38 9.58 15.20
CA GLY A 277 8.65 9.64 14.46
C GLY A 277 9.70 10.58 15.07
N ILE A 278 9.31 11.45 16.02
CA ILE A 278 10.20 12.32 16.79
C ILE A 278 10.44 11.67 18.16
N THR A 279 11.13 10.52 18.20
CA THR A 279 11.77 10.12 19.45
C THR A 279 12.85 11.16 19.78
N LEU A 280 12.59 11.99 20.79
CA LEU A 280 13.60 12.88 21.37
C LEU A 280 14.80 12.04 21.81
N PRO A 281 16.06 12.46 21.55
CA PRO A 281 17.20 11.77 22.10
C PRO A 281 17.08 11.76 23.64
N ASP A 282 17.20 10.58 24.24
CA ASP A 282 17.18 10.40 25.69
C ASP A 282 18.14 11.41 26.34
N SER A 283 17.59 12.38 27.05
CA SER A 283 18.34 13.29 27.91
C SER A 283 18.74 12.55 29.20
N LYS A 284 19.54 11.49 29.05
CA LYS A 284 20.21 10.81 30.15
C LYS A 284 21.65 10.50 29.79
N THR A 285 22.47 11.55 29.73
CA THR A 285 23.85 11.45 30.21
C THR A 285 24.33 12.83 30.68
N GLU A 286 23.83 13.28 31.84
CA GLU A 286 24.72 14.01 32.74
C GLU A 286 25.49 12.97 33.54
N THR A 287 26.80 12.82 33.31
CA THR A 287 27.73 12.51 34.40
C THR A 287 29.09 13.13 34.12
N LEU A 288 29.52 13.92 35.09
CA LEU A 288 30.78 14.63 35.23
C LEU A 288 32.01 13.72 35.29
N ILE A 289 33.12 14.17 34.70
CA ILE A 289 34.54 13.94 35.11
C ILE A 289 35.34 15.13 34.51
N CYS A 290 36.20 15.92 35.16
CA CYS A 290 36.73 16.05 36.51
C CYS A 290 37.41 17.44 36.61
N SER A 291 37.37 18.04 37.79
CA SER A 291 38.14 19.24 38.14
C SER A 291 39.52 18.92 38.71
N SER A 292 40.50 19.75 38.33
CA SER A 292 41.76 20.10 39.01
C SER A 292 42.96 19.13 39.00
N GLN A 293 44.07 19.59 38.40
CA GLN A 293 45.36 19.72 39.08
C GLN A 293 46.29 20.75 38.39
N THR A 294 46.64 21.76 39.18
CA THR A 294 47.73 22.75 39.20
C THR A 294 48.98 22.59 38.31
N GLY A 295 49.31 23.66 37.57
CA GLY A 295 50.51 24.48 37.83
C GLY A 295 51.74 24.38 36.90
N HIS A 296 51.99 25.38 36.04
CA HIS A 296 53.29 26.09 35.96
C HIS A 296 53.23 27.32 35.02
N PHE A 297 54.03 28.35 35.36
CA PHE A 297 54.31 29.61 34.66
C PHE A 297 54.56 29.45 33.14
N ILE A 298 54.32 30.44 32.26
CA ILE A 298 55.25 31.55 31.94
C ILE A 298 54.54 32.64 31.06
N LYS A 299 54.88 33.90 31.33
CA LYS A 299 54.58 35.15 30.57
C LYS A 299 55.01 35.13 29.09
N ARG A 300 54.23 35.79 28.21
CA ARG A 300 54.63 36.78 27.16
C ARG A 300 53.36 37.17 26.38
N HIS A 301 52.75 38.34 26.57
CA HIS A 301 53.02 39.59 25.82
C HIS A 301 53.59 39.36 24.41
N PHE A 302 52.78 39.63 23.37
CA PHE A 302 53.07 40.66 22.37
C PHE A 302 51.81 40.99 21.54
N TYR A 303 51.81 42.23 21.09
CA TYR A 303 50.76 43.00 20.44
C TYR A 303 50.75 42.81 18.91
N PHE A 304 49.65 43.28 18.33
CA PHE A 304 49.52 44.06 17.08
C PHE A 304 49.40 43.37 15.71
N GLN A 305 48.29 43.76 15.04
CA GLN A 305 48.11 44.18 13.63
C GLN A 305 48.48 43.17 12.54
N SER A 306 47.67 42.97 11.50
CA SER A 306 46.79 43.89 10.76
C SER A 306 45.69 43.13 10.03
#